data_AF-A0A817RMJ8-F1
#
_entry.id   AF-A0A817RMJ8-F1
#
_cell.length_a   1.000
_cell.length_b   1.000
_cell.length_c   1.000
_cell.angle_alpha   90.00
_cell.angle_beta   90.00
_cell.angle_gamma   90.00
#
_symmetry.space_group_name_H-M   'P 1'
#
loop_
_entity.id
_entity.type
_entity.pdbx_description
1 polymer ?
#
loop_
_entity_poly.entity_id
_entity_poly.type
_entity_poly.pdbx_seq_one_letter_code
_entity_poly.pdbx_strand_id
1 'polypeptide(L)' 'KKAEEFGNTLFIMDVLFAFIADLSSLSEYADEEEELVTPGVCFRVKNVKFDQGKNQHLINLELRQRFSSKWGKFLSELE' A
#
# COMPACT_ATOMS: atom_id res chain seq x y z
N LYS A 1 -6.20 -13.28 7.95
CA LYS A 1 -5.48 -14.20 7.00
C LYS A 1 -4.19 -13.52 6.56
N LYS A 2 -3.23 -14.22 5.93
CA LYS A 2 -1.99 -13.58 5.47
C LYS A 2 -2.09 -13.11 4.02
N ALA A 3 -1.47 -11.97 3.69
CA ALA A 3 -1.49 -11.40 2.33
C ALA A 3 -1.05 -12.38 1.23
N GLU A 4 -0.06 -13.23 1.52
CA GLU A 4 0.44 -14.28 0.61
C GLU A 4 -0.57 -15.35 0.22
N GLU A 5 -1.65 -15.51 1.00
CA GLU A 5 -2.72 -16.50 0.76
C GLU A 5 -3.78 -15.97 -0.24
N PHE A 6 -3.72 -14.69 -0.59
CA PHE A 6 -4.71 -14.06 -1.46
C PHE A 6 -4.25 -13.99 -2.93
N GLY A 7 -5.02 -14.63 -3.80
CA GLY A 7 -4.86 -14.53 -5.26
C GLY A 7 -3.52 -15.06 -5.79
N ASN A 8 -3.20 -14.70 -7.03
CA ASN A 8 -1.98 -15.12 -7.72
C ASN A 8 -0.92 -14.00 -7.81
N THR A 9 -1.12 -12.90 -7.11
CA THR A 9 -0.21 -11.75 -7.12
C THR A 9 -0.07 -11.19 -5.72
N LEU A 10 1.17 -11.10 -5.23
CA LEU A 10 1.52 -10.47 -3.97
C LEU A 10 2.28 -9.17 -4.23
N PHE A 11 1.73 -8.07 -3.74
CA PHE A 11 2.40 -6.78 -3.72
C PHE A 11 3.19 -6.65 -2.43
N ILE A 12 4.49 -6.40 -2.54
CA ILE A 12 5.39 -6.17 -1.41
C ILE A 12 5.77 -4.69 -1.46
N MET A 13 5.39 -3.94 -0.43
CA MET A 13 5.44 -2.47 -0.45
C MET A 13 6.45 -1.95 0.56
N ASP A 14 7.51 -1.32 0.06
CA ASP A 14 8.45 -0.54 0.85
C ASP A 14 7.94 0.90 0.96
N VAL A 15 7.47 1.28 2.14
CA VAL A 15 6.95 2.63 2.41
C VAL A 15 8.11 3.55 2.78
N LEU A 16 8.47 4.49 1.90
CA LEU A 16 9.53 5.46 2.20
C LEU A 16 8.99 6.74 2.82
N PHE A 17 8.05 7.37 2.14
CA PHE A 17 7.43 8.64 2.53
C PHE A 17 6.00 8.63 2.03
N ALA A 18 5.08 7.92 2.67
CA ALA A 18 3.67 7.94 2.34
C ALA A 18 2.85 8.08 3.61
N PHE A 19 1.77 8.86 3.56
CA PHE A 19 0.79 8.85 4.64
C PHE A 19 0.05 7.52 4.64
N ILE A 20 0.13 6.84 5.78
CA ILE A 20 -0.54 5.59 6.07
C ILE A 20 -1.25 5.77 7.41
N ALA A 21 -2.48 5.28 7.50
CA ALA A 21 -3.23 5.23 8.74
C ALA A 21 -3.40 3.78 9.19
N ASP A 22 -3.10 3.51 10.45
CA ASP A 22 -3.43 2.26 11.12
C ASP A 22 -4.95 2.16 11.30
N LEU A 23 -5.56 1.09 10.77
CA LEU A 23 -6.99 0.84 10.85
C LEU A 23 -7.38 -0.14 11.98
N SER A 24 -6.43 -0.64 12.77
CA SER A 24 -6.66 -1.67 13.78
C SER A 24 -7.83 -1.38 14.73
N SER A 25 -8.01 -0.11 15.11
CA SER A 25 -9.09 0.32 16.02
C SER A 25 -10.46 0.52 15.37
N LEU A 26 -10.51 0.56 14.03
CA LEU A 26 -11.72 0.86 13.24
C LEU A 26 -12.17 -0.31 12.37
N SER A 27 -11.28 -1.26 12.07
CA SER A 27 -11.55 -2.39 11.19
C SER A 27 -12.36 -3.48 11.89
N GLU A 28 -13.26 -4.10 11.12
CA GLU A 28 -13.92 -5.36 11.51
C GLU A 28 -12.94 -6.54 11.54
N TYR A 29 -11.75 -6.37 10.98
CA TYR A 29 -10.68 -7.38 10.83
C TYR A 29 -9.38 -6.89 11.47
N ALA A 30 -9.43 -6.46 12.74
CA ALA A 30 -8.27 -5.92 13.46
C ALA A 30 -7.03 -6.84 13.46
N ASP A 31 -7.23 -8.16 13.41
CA ASP A 31 -6.16 -9.16 13.35
C ASP A 31 -5.43 -9.23 11.98
N GLU A 32 -5.92 -8.50 10.96
CA GLU A 32 -5.28 -8.44 9.64
C GLU A 32 -4.25 -7.31 9.52
N GLU A 33 -4.04 -6.54 10.59
CA GLU A 33 -3.04 -5.46 10.67
C GLU A 33 -3.18 -4.47 9.49
N GLU A 34 -4.42 -4.09 9.18
CA GLU A 34 -4.72 -3.29 7.99
C GLU A 34 -4.16 -1.87 8.08
N GLU A 35 -3.49 -1.48 7.00
CA GLU A 35 -2.96 -0.13 6.81
C GLU A 35 -3.62 0.54 5.61
N LEU A 36 -4.19 1.74 5.81
CA LEU A 36 -4.79 2.51 4.73
C LEU A 36 -3.75 3.38 4.04
N VAL A 37 -3.42 3.03 2.80
CA VAL A 37 -2.58 3.87 1.94
C VAL A 37 -3.43 5.03 1.40
N THR A 38 -3.00 6.26 1.69
CA THR A 38 -3.74 7.46 1.24
C THR A 38 -3.82 7.54 -0.29
N PRO A 39 -4.95 8.05 -0.84
CA PRO A 39 -5.04 8.36 -2.26
C PRO A 39 -3.88 9.27 -2.69
N GLY A 40 -3.46 9.18 -3.96
CA GLY A 40 -2.39 10.03 -4.50
C GLY A 40 -0.96 9.64 -4.12
N VAL A 41 -0.76 8.59 -3.31
CA VAL A 41 0.54 7.93 -3.22
C VAL A 41 0.91 7.36 -4.59
N CYS A 42 2.13 7.64 -5.03
CA CYS A 42 2.71 7.03 -6.22
C CYS A 42 3.64 5.89 -5.81
N PHE A 43 3.83 4.94 -6.70
CA PHE A 43 4.74 3.83 -6.48
C PHE A 43 5.70 3.68 -7.66
N ARG A 44 6.89 3.18 -7.37
CA ARG A 44 7.85 2.71 -8.35
C ARG A 44 7.96 1.20 -8.26
N VAL A 45 7.78 0.50 -9.38
CA VAL A 45 8.06 -0.93 -9.46
C VAL A 45 9.57 -1.13 -9.38
N LYS A 46 10.01 -1.83 -8.34
CA LYS A 46 11.44 -2.13 -8.10
C LYS A 46 11.84 -3.42 -8.78
N ASN A 47 11.00 -4.44 -8.68
CA ASN A 47 11.24 -5.75 -9.27
C ASN A 47 9.94 -6.54 -9.41
N VAL A 48 9.86 -7.38 -10.44
CA VAL A 48 8.79 -8.34 -10.65
C VAL A 48 9.43 -9.72 -10.74
N LYS A 49 9.02 -10.63 -9.86
CA LYS A 49 9.44 -12.03 -9.87
C LYS A 49 8.22 -12.93 -9.99
N PHE A 50 8.45 -14.15 -10.45
CA PHE A 50 7.44 -15.20 -10.40
C PHE A 50 7.96 -16.32 -9.51
N ASP A 51 7.20 -16.63 -8.46
CA ASP A 51 7.43 -17.78 -7.59
C ASP A 51 6.71 -18.98 -8.20
N GLN A 52 7.48 -19.90 -8.80
CA GLN A 52 6.93 -21.12 -9.38
C GLN A 52 6.35 -22.07 -8.33
N GLY A 53 6.90 -22.11 -7.12
CA GLY A 53 6.42 -22.99 -6.05
C GLY A 53 5.05 -22.57 -5.55
N LYS A 54 4.79 -21.26 -5.53
CA LYS A 54 3.49 -20.69 -5.14
C LYS A 54 2.57 -20.37 -6.33
N ASN A 55 3.06 -20.52 -7.56
CA ASN A 55 2.37 -20.07 -8.78
C ASN A 55 1.89 -18.61 -8.65
N GLN A 56 2.76 -17.73 -8.16
CA GLN A 56 2.41 -16.38 -7.73
C GLN A 56 3.40 -15.33 -8.27
N HIS A 57 2.88 -14.19 -8.74
CA HIS A 57 3.69 -13.03 -9.07
C HIS A 57 4.03 -12.21 -7.82
N LEU A 58 5.31 -11.93 -7.60
CA LEU A 58 5.79 -11.07 -6.52
C LEU A 58 6.21 -9.72 -7.11
N ILE A 59 5.48 -8.67 -6.77
CA ILE A 59 5.70 -7.32 -7.30
C ILE A 59 6.18 -6.43 -6.15
N ASN A 60 7.46 -6.04 -6.19
CA ASN A 60 8.05 -5.16 -5.20
C ASN A 60 7.84 -3.70 -5.61
N LEU A 61 7.22 -2.93 -4.74
CA LEU A 61 6.84 -1.54 -4.94
C LEU A 61 7.53 -0.66 -3.90
N GLU A 62 8.04 0.48 -4.34
CA GLU A 62 8.50 1.53 -3.43
C GLU A 62 7.49 2.68 -3.46
N LEU A 63 6.87 2.98 -2.32
CA LEU A 63 5.80 3.97 -2.18
C LEU A 63 6.33 5.34 -1.75
N ARG A 64 5.85 6.38 -2.42
CA ARG A 64 6.16 7.79 -2.13
C ARG A 64 4.94 8.68 -2.34
N GLN A 65 4.74 9.63 -1.45
CA GLN A 65 3.74 10.68 -1.53
C GLN A 65 3.97 11.48 -2.81
N ARG A 66 2.92 11.66 -3.61
CA ARG A 66 2.96 12.66 -4.66
C ARG A 66 2.67 14.02 -4.04
N PHE A 67 3.71 14.81 -3.81
CA PHE A 67 3.54 16.23 -3.53
C PHE A 67 3.14 16.95 -4.82
N SER A 68 1.84 17.00 -5.12
CA SER A 68 1.31 17.87 -6.18
C SER A 68 0.69 19.10 -5.56
N SER A 69 0.80 20.26 -6.21
CA SER A 69 0.18 21.52 -5.75
C SER A 69 -1.35 21.45 -5.54
N LYS A 70 -2.03 20.43 -6.08
CA LYS A 70 -3.46 20.18 -5.83
C LYS A 70 -3.75 19.54 -4.47
N TRP A 71 -2.79 18.85 -3.85
CA TRP A 71 -2.97 18.21 -2.54
C TRP A 71 -3.01 19.23 -1.39
N GLY A 72 -2.32 20.37 -1.55
CA GLY A 72 -2.42 21.48 -0.60
C GLY A 72 -3.84 22.04 -0.48
N LYS A 73 -4.63 22.01 -1.57
CA LYS A 73 -6.05 22.43 -1.54
C LYS A 73 -6.94 21.43 -0.80
N PHE A 74 -6.74 20.13 -1.01
CA PHE A 74 -7.53 19.09 -0.34
C PHE A 74 -7.32 19.10 1.18
N LEU A 75 -6.08 19.34 1.64
CA LEU A 75 -5.79 19.47 3.07
C LEU A 75 -6.34 20.78 3.66
N SER A 76 -6.31 21.90 2.93
CA SER A 76 -6.90 23.17 3.40
C SER A 76 -8.42 23.18 3.46
N GLU A 77 -9.10 22.22 2.83
CA GLU A 77 -10.56 22.07 2.86
C GLU A 77 -11.03 21.14 3.99
N LEU A 78 -10.10 20.47 4.69
CA LEU A 78 -10.37 19.58 5.82
C LEU A 78 -10.05 20.22 7.18
N GLU A 79 -9.47 21.43 7.19
CA GLU A 79 -9.33 22.31 8.37
C GLU A 79 -10.54 23.24 8.52
#